data_AF-F9GCE6-F1
#
_entry.id   AF-F9GCE6-F1
#
_cell.length_a   1.000
_cell.length_b   1.000
_cell.length_c   1.000
_cell.angle_alpha   90.00
_cell.angle_beta   90.00
_cell.angle_gamma   90.00
#
_symmetry.space_group_name_H-M   'P 1'
#
loop_
_entity.id
_entity.type
_entity.pdbx_description
1 polymer ?
#
loop_
_entity_poly.entity_id
_entity_poly.type
_entity_poly.pdbx_seq_one_letter_code
_entity_poly.pdbx_strand_id
1 'polypeptide(L)'
;MHLFSRLKSLNPYRHNKSNPAHSPFNPIQRDESSLPPPYASPSTQLSAQGHTQSCEVFSTWEKGGEASTNYTYEVWVLPKSCLGAPAYEAQIRCLEHWSELQTIHESEVNVRCILHYPPSDSQDTKLGFYKDMMYAKNLDMIYKSWDKRDCSPIHAASRQRYSLTTIDDEIGKIITFSQATPDADINKVKSELLPFLVATVAKSQEGWPLKEFLKRKGEIFDEGSLLRFSKSVALAAQFKLQSVSAFQASGEGTSQALYTVNFLPDMVANATYDAIRGFFTPADMALKHKLKTGDKKGRPDSYCLKLVSFGADDAAEGGALWQEWDDACHGDEDRTDHTFINAKRLLSEGPGTMLGQRIILAAAMSHLDRTSGKKRTDAGLYGDGTSLDFADWKNCLACQNYEAVRSSSGKPRK
;
A
#
# COMPACT_ATOMS: atom_id res chain seq x y z
N MET A 1 -40.54 14.58 -17.29
CA MET A 1 -41.22 13.76 -18.30
C MET A 1 -41.28 12.32 -17.80
N HIS A 2 -42.49 11.77 -17.74
CA HIS A 2 -42.85 10.43 -17.25
C HIS A 2 -42.58 9.33 -18.28
N LEU A 3 -42.31 8.10 -17.78
CA LEU A 3 -42.84 6.76 -18.18
C LEU A 3 -41.98 5.70 -17.46
N PHE A 4 -42.33 5.00 -16.36
CA PHE A 4 -43.40 4.02 -16.02
C PHE A 4 -43.44 2.71 -16.85
N SER A 5 -43.02 1.58 -16.24
CA SER A 5 -43.82 0.36 -15.92
C SER A 5 -42.86 -0.80 -15.51
N ARG A 6 -42.94 -1.53 -14.37
CA ARG A 6 -43.98 -2.42 -13.76
C ARG A 6 -44.33 -3.60 -14.70
N LEU A 7 -44.28 -4.91 -14.36
CA LEU A 7 -44.71 -5.67 -13.16
C LEU A 7 -44.44 -7.20 -13.33
N LYS A 8 -44.40 -7.92 -12.17
CA LYS A 8 -44.96 -9.27 -11.85
C LYS A 8 -44.30 -10.53 -12.47
N SER A 9 -43.75 -11.50 -11.71
CA SER A 9 -44.22 -12.41 -10.63
C SER A 9 -44.64 -13.79 -11.14
N LEU A 10 -44.13 -14.89 -10.55
CA LEU A 10 -44.84 -16.13 -10.09
C LEU A 10 -43.84 -17.28 -9.76
N ASN A 11 -43.53 -17.47 -8.46
CA ASN A 11 -43.74 -18.64 -7.56
C ASN A 11 -44.08 -20.05 -8.16
N PRO A 12 -44.18 -21.20 -7.40
CA PRO A 12 -43.51 -21.72 -6.17
C PRO A 12 -43.24 -23.28 -6.15
N TYR A 13 -42.81 -23.83 -5.00
CA TYR A 13 -42.94 -25.21 -4.44
C TYR A 13 -42.00 -26.37 -4.86
N ARG A 14 -41.30 -26.93 -3.84
CA ARG A 14 -41.49 -28.32 -3.38
C ARG A 14 -41.03 -28.55 -1.92
N HIS A 15 -42.00 -28.90 -1.07
CA HIS A 15 -41.90 -29.67 0.18
C HIS A 15 -41.39 -31.12 -0.12
N ASN A 16 -40.90 -32.00 0.78
CA ASN A 16 -41.27 -32.33 2.16
C ASN A 16 -40.34 -33.43 2.72
N LYS A 17 -40.13 -33.45 4.06
CA LYS A 17 -40.04 -34.60 5.03
C LYS A 17 -38.93 -35.66 4.83
N SER A 18 -38.25 -36.20 5.84
CA SER A 18 -38.74 -36.78 7.12
C SER A 18 -37.60 -37.09 8.12
N ASN A 19 -37.86 -36.85 9.40
CA ASN A 19 -37.24 -37.42 10.63
C ASN A 19 -38.07 -38.69 11.04
N PRO A 20 -37.86 -39.47 12.15
CA PRO A 20 -36.85 -39.48 13.24
C PRO A 20 -36.45 -40.89 13.82
N ALA A 21 -35.67 -40.87 14.93
CA ALA A 21 -35.71 -41.75 16.14
C ALA A 21 -35.08 -43.17 16.16
N HIS A 22 -34.15 -43.42 17.12
CA HIS A 22 -34.35 -44.28 18.32
C HIS A 22 -33.07 -44.41 19.19
N SER A 23 -33.22 -44.10 20.50
CA SER A 23 -32.35 -44.46 21.66
C SER A 23 -32.67 -45.91 22.12
N PRO A 24 -31.94 -46.64 23.01
CA PRO A 24 -31.81 -46.27 24.44
C PRO A 24 -30.58 -46.81 25.26
N PHE A 25 -30.51 -46.28 26.49
CA PHE A 25 -29.78 -46.62 27.72
C PHE A 25 -29.47 -48.10 28.06
N ASN A 26 -28.38 -48.33 28.84
CA ASN A 26 -28.46 -48.95 30.17
C ASN A 26 -27.21 -48.71 31.06
N PRO A 27 -27.32 -48.85 32.41
CA PRO A 27 -26.50 -48.12 33.39
C PRO A 27 -25.81 -49.01 34.47
N ILE A 28 -25.09 -48.34 35.39
CA ILE A 28 -24.69 -48.76 36.76
C ILE A 28 -23.48 -49.71 36.90
N GLN A 29 -22.38 -49.19 37.47
CA GLN A 29 -21.87 -49.64 38.78
C GLN A 29 -20.93 -48.58 39.37
N ARG A 30 -21.34 -47.99 40.50
CA ARG A 30 -20.43 -47.34 41.46
C ARG A 30 -19.90 -48.46 42.34
N ASP A 31 -18.59 -48.53 42.47
CA ASP A 31 -17.95 -49.13 43.64
C ASP A 31 -17.10 -48.06 44.31
N GLU A 32 -17.30 -47.92 45.61
CA GLU A 32 -16.55 -47.06 46.52
C GLU A 32 -15.20 -47.68 46.85
N SER A 33 -14.27 -46.81 47.27
CA SER A 33 -13.09 -47.11 48.11
C SER A 33 -11.84 -47.66 47.42
N SER A 34 -11.02 -46.74 46.94
CA SER A 34 -9.56 -46.84 47.14
C SER A 34 -8.94 -45.45 47.01
N LEU A 35 -8.53 -44.88 48.14
CA LEU A 35 -7.68 -43.69 48.21
C LEU A 35 -6.40 -43.94 47.39
N PRO A 36 -5.98 -43.03 46.49
CA PRO A 36 -4.74 -43.21 45.75
C PRO A 36 -3.52 -42.95 46.67
N PRO A 37 -2.39 -43.63 46.41
CA PRO A 37 -1.16 -43.51 47.19
C PRO A 37 -0.54 -42.10 47.08
N PRO A 38 0.28 -41.69 48.06
CA PRO A 38 0.68 -40.30 48.23
C PRO A 38 1.82 -39.93 47.27
N TYR A 39 1.72 -38.73 46.67
CA TYR A 39 2.76 -38.00 45.95
C TYR A 39 3.46 -38.74 44.80
N ALA A 40 2.80 -38.77 43.64
CA ALA A 40 3.52 -38.50 42.40
C ALA A 40 3.42 -37.00 42.14
N SER A 41 4.57 -36.32 42.12
CA SER A 41 4.70 -34.97 41.58
C SER A 41 3.88 -34.86 40.30
N PRO A 42 3.17 -33.75 40.02
CA PRO A 42 2.66 -33.55 38.70
C PRO A 42 3.89 -33.54 37.79
N SER A 43 4.06 -34.62 37.04
CA SER A 43 4.59 -34.55 35.68
C SER A 43 3.90 -33.33 35.10
N THR A 44 4.64 -32.22 35.02
CA THR A 44 4.29 -31.12 34.16
C THR A 44 4.12 -31.75 32.81
N GLN A 45 2.86 -32.05 32.46
CA GLN A 45 2.43 -32.08 31.09
C GLN A 45 3.05 -30.83 30.50
N LEU A 46 4.05 -31.02 29.63
CA LEU A 46 4.49 -30.01 28.70
C LEU A 46 3.23 -29.64 27.94
N SER A 47 2.48 -28.64 28.44
CA SER A 47 1.55 -27.90 27.62
C SER A 47 2.41 -27.47 26.44
N ALA A 48 2.08 -27.95 25.24
CA ALA A 48 2.76 -27.55 24.03
C ALA A 48 2.79 -26.02 24.02
N GLN A 49 3.94 -25.43 24.36
CA GLN A 49 4.10 -23.99 24.28
C GLN A 49 3.92 -23.66 22.80
N GLY A 50 2.92 -22.86 22.47
CA GLY A 50 2.70 -22.39 21.11
C GLY A 50 3.89 -21.57 20.63
N HIS A 51 4.01 -21.38 19.31
CA HIS A 51 4.99 -20.44 18.79
C HIS A 51 4.67 -19.02 19.28
N THR A 52 5.70 -18.20 19.48
CA THR A 52 5.50 -16.76 19.70
C THR A 52 5.05 -16.10 18.39
N GLN A 53 4.27 -15.02 18.48
CA GLN A 53 3.86 -14.25 17.30
C GLN A 53 5.07 -13.79 16.47
N SER A 54 6.14 -13.30 17.11
CA SER A 54 7.40 -12.94 16.46
C SER A 54 7.96 -14.10 15.63
N CYS A 55 7.95 -15.32 16.18
CA CYS A 55 8.43 -16.50 15.48
C CYS A 55 7.57 -16.86 14.26
N GLU A 56 6.25 -16.82 14.40
CA GLU A 56 5.35 -17.14 13.29
C GLU A 56 5.48 -16.14 12.15
N VAL A 57 5.52 -14.84 12.47
CA VAL A 57 5.68 -13.76 11.48
C VAL A 57 7.03 -13.88 10.76
N PHE A 58 8.14 -13.94 11.51
CA PHE A 58 9.46 -13.96 10.89
C PHE A 58 9.74 -15.25 10.11
N SER A 59 9.29 -16.42 10.58
CA SER A 59 9.43 -17.67 9.82
C SER A 59 8.57 -17.70 8.54
N THR A 60 7.39 -17.08 8.58
CA THR A 60 6.54 -16.90 7.39
C THR A 60 7.19 -15.95 6.40
N TRP A 61 7.76 -14.84 6.90
CA TRP A 61 8.48 -13.88 6.08
C TRP A 61 9.79 -14.44 5.51
N GLU A 62 10.55 -15.25 6.24
CA GLU A 62 11.77 -15.87 5.73
C GLU A 62 11.51 -16.69 4.46
N LYS A 63 10.39 -17.45 4.44
CA LYS A 63 9.98 -18.28 3.31
C LYS A 63 9.45 -17.48 2.11
N GLY A 64 8.69 -16.41 2.35
CA GLY A 64 8.05 -15.63 1.27
C GLY A 64 8.78 -14.35 0.87
N GLY A 65 9.64 -13.83 1.74
CA GLY A 65 10.24 -12.51 1.66
C GLY A 65 11.49 -12.41 0.78
N GLU A 66 12.13 -13.53 0.41
CA GLU A 66 13.30 -13.52 -0.49
C GLU A 66 12.97 -12.80 -1.81
N ALA A 67 11.75 -13.02 -2.32
CA ALA A 67 11.25 -12.36 -3.54
C ALA A 67 11.28 -10.83 -3.44
N SER A 68 11.17 -10.25 -2.24
CA SER A 68 11.16 -8.79 -2.04
C SER A 68 12.47 -8.12 -2.46
N THR A 69 13.59 -8.84 -2.46
CA THR A 69 14.91 -8.31 -2.87
C THR A 69 15.01 -8.00 -4.36
N ASN A 70 14.07 -8.53 -5.17
CA ASN A 70 14.00 -8.29 -6.61
C ASN A 70 13.33 -6.95 -6.99
N TYR A 71 12.86 -6.19 -5.99
CA TYR A 71 12.12 -4.94 -6.16
C TYR A 71 12.80 -3.79 -5.42
N THR A 72 12.75 -2.61 -6.04
CA THR A 72 12.96 -1.36 -5.31
C THR A 72 11.59 -0.81 -4.94
N TYR A 73 11.40 -0.52 -3.66
CA TYR A 73 10.14 -0.05 -3.12
C TYR A 73 10.15 1.46 -2.96
N GLU A 74 9.09 2.10 -3.45
CA GLU A 74 8.82 3.51 -3.20
C GLU A 74 7.52 3.64 -2.42
N VAL A 75 7.63 3.91 -1.11
CA VAL A 75 6.49 4.00 -0.20
C VAL A 75 6.06 5.44 -0.05
N TRP A 76 4.84 5.73 -0.47
CA TRP A 76 4.25 7.05 -0.39
C TRP A 76 3.38 7.17 0.85
N VAL A 77 3.81 8.03 1.76
CA VAL A 77 3.16 8.33 3.03
C VAL A 77 2.44 9.67 2.97
N LEU A 78 1.38 9.78 3.77
CA LEU A 78 0.62 11.02 3.89
C LEU A 78 0.71 11.59 5.32
N PRO A 79 0.71 12.92 5.48
CA PRO A 79 0.69 13.52 6.80
C PRO A 79 -0.65 13.32 7.49
N LYS A 80 -0.66 13.50 8.81
CA LYS A 80 -1.86 13.39 9.66
C LYS A 80 -3.04 14.24 9.18
N SER A 81 -2.80 15.40 8.56
CA SER A 81 -3.84 16.27 8.00
C SER A 81 -4.61 15.63 6.83
N CYS A 82 -4.03 14.64 6.15
CA CYS A 82 -4.64 13.94 5.03
C CYS A 82 -5.30 12.61 5.43
N LEU A 83 -4.75 11.90 6.43
CA LEU A 83 -5.24 10.59 6.88
C LEU A 83 -6.16 10.65 8.11
N GLY A 84 -5.99 11.64 8.99
CA GLY A 84 -6.51 11.61 10.35
C GLY A 84 -5.59 10.84 11.31
N ALA A 85 -5.80 11.01 12.62
CA ALA A 85 -4.87 10.50 13.64
C ALA A 85 -4.72 8.96 13.65
N PRO A 86 -5.81 8.16 13.72
CA PRO A 86 -5.65 6.71 13.81
C PRO A 86 -4.98 6.11 12.58
N ALA A 87 -5.41 6.53 11.39
CA ALA A 87 -4.84 6.09 10.12
C ALA A 87 -3.36 6.50 9.96
N TYR A 88 -2.99 7.70 10.41
CA TYR A 88 -1.61 8.14 10.41
C TYR A 88 -0.72 7.25 11.31
N GLU A 89 -1.14 6.98 12.55
CA GLU A 89 -0.38 6.11 13.45
C GLU A 89 -0.28 4.66 12.92
N ALA A 90 -1.37 4.16 12.32
CA ALA A 90 -1.39 2.84 11.68
C ALA A 90 -0.40 2.75 10.50
N GLN A 91 -0.33 3.79 9.67
CA GLN A 91 0.70 3.91 8.63
C GLN A 91 2.12 3.80 9.22
N ILE A 92 2.39 4.50 10.32
CA ILE A 92 3.71 4.44 10.98
C ILE A 92 3.98 3.03 11.50
N ARG A 93 2.99 2.37 12.10
CA ARG A 93 3.12 0.99 12.57
C ARG A 93 3.41 0.01 11.42
N CYS A 94 2.81 0.20 10.25
CA CYS A 94 3.12 -0.59 9.05
C CYS A 94 4.58 -0.41 8.59
N LEU A 95 5.12 0.81 8.64
CA LEU A 95 6.53 1.08 8.30
C LEU A 95 7.50 0.47 9.30
N GLU A 96 7.18 0.58 10.59
CA GLU A 96 7.95 -0.07 11.66
C GLU A 96 7.96 -1.59 11.47
N HIS A 97 6.79 -2.17 11.17
CA HIS A 97 6.67 -3.58 10.86
C HIS A 97 7.52 -3.99 9.64
N TRP A 98 7.49 -3.22 8.55
CA TRP A 98 8.36 -3.48 7.40
C TRP A 98 9.84 -3.37 7.78
N SER A 99 10.23 -2.39 8.61
CA SER A 99 11.61 -2.27 9.08
C SER A 99 12.06 -3.45 9.95
N GLU A 100 11.15 -4.06 10.72
CA GLU A 100 11.40 -5.31 11.45
C GLU A 100 11.65 -6.45 10.45
N LEU A 101 10.83 -6.57 9.40
CA LEU A 101 10.97 -7.62 8.38
C LEU A 101 12.25 -7.47 7.50
N GLN A 102 12.73 -6.24 7.30
CA GLN A 102 13.98 -5.96 6.58
C GLN A 102 15.22 -6.57 7.24
N THR A 103 15.16 -6.99 8.51
CA THR A 103 16.30 -7.65 9.16
C THR A 103 16.54 -9.07 8.65
N ILE A 104 15.56 -9.66 7.94
CA ILE A 104 15.67 -11.00 7.34
C ILE A 104 16.11 -10.88 5.89
N HIS A 105 15.39 -10.06 5.12
CA HIS A 105 15.64 -9.82 3.70
C HIS A 105 15.76 -8.32 3.48
N GLU A 106 16.96 -7.86 3.10
CA GLU A 106 17.33 -6.45 2.94
C GLU A 106 16.67 -5.79 1.71
N SER A 107 15.34 -5.75 1.67
CA SER A 107 14.59 -5.05 0.62
C SER A 107 14.96 -3.57 0.56
N GLU A 108 15.15 -3.04 -0.65
CA GLU A 108 15.47 -1.63 -0.85
C GLU A 108 14.20 -0.79 -0.77
N VAL A 109 14.04 0.00 0.30
CA VAL A 109 12.82 0.76 0.57
C VAL A 109 13.12 2.23 0.77
N ASN A 110 12.59 3.05 -0.12
CA ASN A 110 12.61 4.51 -0.05
C ASN A 110 11.21 5.03 0.29
N VAL A 111 11.10 5.82 1.35
CA VAL A 111 9.85 6.43 1.80
C VAL A 111 9.81 7.88 1.33
N ARG A 112 8.65 8.34 0.86
CA ARG A 112 8.42 9.69 0.34
C ARG A 112 7.13 10.27 0.91
N CYS A 113 7.16 11.57 1.22
CA CYS A 113 5.97 12.32 1.62
C CYS A 113 5.68 13.39 0.56
N ILE A 114 4.56 13.29 -0.13
CA ILE A 114 4.21 14.19 -1.25
C ILE A 114 4.09 15.66 -0.84
N LEU A 115 3.74 15.91 0.43
CA LEU A 115 3.60 17.26 0.98
C LEU A 115 4.83 17.74 1.75
N HIS A 116 5.91 16.94 1.84
CA HIS A 116 7.10 17.43 2.50
C HIS A 116 7.65 18.66 1.75
N TYR A 117 8.10 19.63 2.52
CA TYR A 117 8.65 20.89 2.07
C TYR A 117 9.94 21.12 2.86
N PRO A 118 11.11 20.76 2.31
CA PRO A 118 12.35 20.97 3.03
C PRO A 118 12.54 22.48 3.28
N PRO A 119 12.98 22.88 4.50
CA PRO A 119 13.38 24.25 4.77
C PRO A 119 14.41 24.71 3.73
N SER A 120 14.28 25.98 3.33
CA SER A 120 14.89 26.67 2.19
C SER A 120 16.43 26.69 2.09
N ASP A 121 17.17 25.83 2.78
CA ASP A 121 18.64 25.88 2.80
C ASP A 121 19.28 25.29 1.55
N SER A 122 18.52 24.54 0.73
CA SER A 122 18.92 24.29 -0.66
C SER A 122 18.43 25.43 -1.56
N GLN A 123 19.36 26.30 -1.97
CA GLN A 123 19.17 27.23 -3.08
C GLN A 123 19.03 26.48 -4.42
N ASP A 124 18.12 25.51 -4.52
CA ASP A 124 17.81 24.91 -5.80
C ASP A 124 16.92 25.89 -6.59
N THR A 125 17.59 26.85 -7.24
CA THR A 125 17.01 27.87 -8.11
C THR A 125 16.12 27.28 -9.21
N LYS A 126 16.24 25.97 -9.48
CA LYS A 126 15.45 25.20 -10.45
C LYS A 126 13.99 25.02 -10.07
N LEU A 127 13.63 25.12 -8.79
CA LEU A 127 12.24 24.94 -8.33
C LEU A 127 11.52 26.25 -8.03
N GLY A 128 12.25 27.37 -8.01
CA GLY A 128 11.74 28.67 -7.60
C GLY A 128 10.49 29.09 -8.36
N PHE A 129 10.46 28.89 -9.68
CA PHE A 129 9.32 29.29 -10.50
C PHE A 129 8.07 28.42 -10.27
N TYR A 130 8.20 27.12 -9.97
CA TYR A 130 7.04 26.30 -9.58
C TYR A 130 6.48 26.75 -8.24
N LYS A 131 7.34 27.06 -7.27
CA LYS A 131 6.94 27.61 -5.97
C LYS A 131 6.26 28.97 -6.16
N ASP A 132 6.83 29.86 -6.98
CA ASP A 132 6.23 31.16 -7.29
C ASP A 132 4.81 31.00 -7.88
N MET A 133 4.59 30.02 -8.76
CA MET A 133 3.27 29.71 -9.31
C MET A 133 2.29 29.21 -8.22
N MET A 134 2.74 28.38 -7.27
CA MET A 134 1.90 27.93 -6.14
C MET A 134 1.41 29.11 -5.29
N TYR A 135 2.27 30.08 -5.02
CA TYR A 135 1.99 31.25 -4.18
C TYR A 135 1.48 32.47 -4.96
N ALA A 136 1.33 32.37 -6.28
CA ALA A 136 0.87 33.47 -7.13
C ALA A 136 -0.51 33.99 -6.69
N LYS A 137 -0.65 35.32 -6.72
CA LYS A 137 -1.88 36.04 -6.32
C LYS A 137 -2.77 36.45 -7.50
N ASN A 138 -2.24 36.38 -8.73
CA ASN A 138 -2.95 36.67 -9.97
C ASN A 138 -2.36 35.85 -11.12
N LEU A 139 -3.07 35.79 -12.25
CA LEU A 139 -2.65 35.02 -13.43
C LEU A 139 -1.35 35.53 -14.05
N ASP A 140 -1.15 36.85 -14.05
CA ASP A 140 0.08 37.47 -14.57
C ASP A 140 1.34 36.98 -13.84
N MET A 141 1.27 36.79 -12.51
CA MET A 141 2.36 36.18 -11.74
C MET A 141 2.61 34.72 -12.14
N ILE A 142 1.56 33.94 -12.43
CA ILE A 142 1.70 32.56 -12.90
C ILE A 142 2.42 32.54 -14.24
N TYR A 143 1.96 33.36 -15.19
CA TYR A 143 2.52 33.43 -16.53
C TYR A 143 3.96 33.90 -16.53
N LYS A 144 4.27 35.00 -15.81
CA LYS A 144 5.64 35.49 -15.65
C LYS A 144 6.57 34.44 -15.04
N SER A 145 6.12 33.70 -14.04
CA SER A 145 6.91 32.62 -13.45
C SER A 145 7.14 31.47 -14.43
N TRP A 146 6.12 31.10 -15.20
CA TRP A 146 6.26 30.09 -16.25
C TRP A 146 7.22 30.52 -17.36
N ASP A 147 7.21 31.79 -17.77
CA ASP A 147 8.10 32.30 -18.81
C ASP A 147 9.57 32.34 -18.38
N LYS A 148 9.85 32.57 -17.08
CA LYS A 148 11.22 32.49 -16.52
C LYS A 148 11.88 31.12 -16.72
N ARG A 149 11.07 30.07 -16.92
CA ARG A 149 11.53 28.70 -17.18
C ARG A 149 12.41 28.60 -18.44
N ASP A 150 12.10 29.38 -19.48
CA ASP A 150 12.84 29.37 -20.75
C ASP A 150 14.25 29.99 -20.62
N CYS A 151 14.56 30.67 -19.49
CA CYS A 151 15.90 31.15 -19.17
C CYS A 151 16.76 30.11 -18.42
N SER A 152 16.23 28.91 -18.15
CA SER A 152 16.96 27.83 -17.46
C SER A 152 17.63 26.86 -18.46
N PRO A 153 18.94 26.56 -18.32
CA PRO A 153 19.69 25.72 -19.26
C PRO A 153 19.12 24.31 -19.50
N ILE A 154 18.33 23.79 -18.56
CA ILE A 154 17.82 22.40 -18.56
C ILE A 154 16.66 22.22 -19.54
N HIS A 155 15.86 23.26 -19.77
CA HIS A 155 14.66 23.17 -20.59
C HIS A 155 14.92 23.40 -22.09
N ALA A 156 15.95 24.18 -22.43
CA ALA A 156 16.40 24.35 -23.80
C ALA A 156 16.82 23.02 -24.46
N ALA A 157 17.37 22.08 -23.68
CA ALA A 157 17.77 20.76 -24.17
C ALA A 157 16.62 19.74 -24.29
N SER A 158 15.48 19.96 -23.63
CA SER A 158 14.37 18.98 -23.57
C SER A 158 13.43 19.02 -24.77
N ARG A 159 13.41 20.12 -25.55
CA ARG A 159 12.50 20.27 -26.71
C ARG A 159 12.80 19.34 -27.90
N GLN A 160 13.88 18.56 -27.84
CA GLN A 160 14.38 17.77 -28.99
C GLN A 160 14.07 16.27 -28.96
N ARG A 161 13.40 15.71 -27.93
CA ARG A 161 13.08 14.27 -27.91
C ARG A 161 11.61 14.04 -27.62
N TYR A 162 10.94 13.37 -28.57
CA TYR A 162 9.64 12.70 -28.57
C TYR A 162 8.63 13.06 -27.46
N SER A 163 7.40 13.39 -27.85
CA SER A 163 6.25 13.70 -26.99
C SER A 163 5.95 12.60 -25.95
N LEU A 164 6.64 12.66 -24.83
CA LEU A 164 6.27 12.02 -23.58
C LEU A 164 5.44 13.07 -22.82
N THR A 165 4.24 12.76 -22.36
CA THR A 165 3.42 13.71 -21.58
C THR A 165 4.02 13.89 -20.18
N THR A 166 5.04 14.73 -20.08
CA THR A 166 5.68 15.06 -18.81
C THR A 166 4.74 15.91 -17.94
N ILE A 167 5.04 16.03 -16.65
CA ILE A 167 4.31 16.92 -15.74
C ILE A 167 4.37 18.38 -16.25
N ASP A 168 5.51 18.79 -16.82
CA ASP A 168 5.70 20.13 -17.38
C ASP A 168 4.84 20.39 -18.62
N ASP A 169 4.57 19.37 -19.43
CA ASP A 169 3.68 19.54 -20.59
C ASP A 169 2.24 19.79 -20.16
N GLU A 170 1.78 19.12 -19.10
CA GLU A 170 0.44 19.36 -18.54
C GLU A 170 0.33 20.76 -17.93
N ILE A 171 1.34 21.21 -17.19
CA ILE A 171 1.42 22.60 -16.70
C ILE A 171 1.35 23.58 -17.87
N GLY A 172 2.15 23.34 -18.93
CA GLY A 172 2.18 24.18 -20.12
C GLY A 172 0.84 24.25 -20.85
N LYS A 173 0.12 23.13 -20.97
CA LYS A 173 -1.22 23.08 -21.57
C LYS A 173 -2.22 23.91 -20.78
N ILE A 174 -2.25 23.76 -19.45
CA ILE A 174 -3.16 24.50 -18.57
C ILE A 174 -2.90 26.01 -18.69
N ILE A 175 -1.62 26.41 -18.65
CA ILE A 175 -1.23 27.82 -18.80
C ILE A 175 -1.62 28.36 -20.18
N THR A 176 -1.28 27.66 -21.25
CA THR A 176 -1.63 28.07 -22.62
C THR A 176 -3.14 28.22 -22.80
N PHE A 177 -3.92 27.27 -22.29
CA PHE A 177 -5.38 27.33 -22.34
C PHE A 177 -5.93 28.52 -21.53
N SER A 178 -5.39 28.78 -20.35
CA SER A 178 -5.80 29.91 -19.52
C SER A 178 -5.47 31.27 -20.14
N GLN A 179 -4.33 31.42 -20.82
CA GLN A 179 -3.95 32.63 -21.55
C GLN A 179 -4.88 32.91 -22.74
N ALA A 180 -5.36 31.85 -23.40
CA ALA A 180 -6.30 31.96 -24.52
C ALA A 180 -7.76 32.24 -24.06
N THR A 181 -8.04 32.21 -22.75
CA THR A 181 -9.39 32.38 -22.20
C THR A 181 -9.54 33.80 -21.60
N PRO A 182 -10.37 34.68 -22.21
CA PRO A 182 -10.46 36.10 -21.81
C PRO A 182 -10.84 36.37 -20.35
N ASP A 183 -11.58 35.44 -19.72
CA ASP A 183 -12.08 35.55 -18.35
C ASP A 183 -11.63 34.37 -17.47
N ALA A 184 -10.41 33.89 -17.68
CA ALA A 184 -9.87 32.81 -16.86
C ALA A 184 -9.89 33.19 -15.37
N ASP A 185 -10.51 32.36 -14.53
CA ASP A 185 -10.48 32.53 -13.08
C ASP A 185 -9.17 31.95 -12.51
N ILE A 186 -8.41 32.78 -11.80
CA ILE A 186 -7.20 32.33 -11.11
C ILE A 186 -7.46 31.14 -10.20
N ASN A 187 -8.57 31.10 -9.46
CA ASN A 187 -8.80 30.03 -8.49
C ASN A 187 -8.97 28.70 -9.22
N LYS A 188 -9.69 28.70 -10.35
CA LYS A 188 -9.82 27.53 -11.22
C LYS A 188 -8.46 27.11 -11.79
N VAL A 189 -7.71 28.03 -12.40
CA VAL A 189 -6.39 27.73 -12.97
C VAL A 189 -5.43 27.18 -11.91
N LYS A 190 -5.39 27.78 -10.72
CA LYS A 190 -4.59 27.27 -9.59
C LYS A 190 -5.05 25.90 -9.16
N SER A 191 -6.34 25.65 -9.05
CA SER A 191 -6.85 24.33 -8.64
C SER A 191 -6.44 23.22 -9.62
N GLU A 192 -6.36 23.54 -10.92
CA GLU A 192 -5.91 22.62 -11.96
C GLU A 192 -4.38 22.45 -11.95
N LEU A 193 -3.62 23.53 -11.72
CA LEU A 193 -2.16 23.50 -11.70
C LEU A 193 -1.57 22.84 -10.45
N LEU A 194 -2.17 23.08 -9.28
CA LEU A 194 -1.58 22.75 -7.97
C LEU A 194 -1.10 21.29 -7.85
N PRO A 195 -1.87 20.26 -8.27
CA PRO A 195 -1.39 18.89 -8.22
C PRO A 195 -0.09 18.67 -9.00
N PHE A 196 0.03 19.26 -10.19
CA PHE A 196 1.24 19.13 -11.03
C PHE A 196 2.42 19.89 -10.43
N LEU A 197 2.18 21.09 -9.90
CA LEU A 197 3.23 21.86 -9.22
C LEU A 197 3.75 21.11 -7.99
N VAL A 198 2.86 20.55 -7.17
CA VAL A 198 3.22 19.77 -5.98
C VAL A 198 4.00 18.52 -6.39
N ALA A 199 3.56 17.82 -7.43
CA ALA A 199 4.26 16.66 -7.96
C ALA A 199 5.69 17.01 -8.41
N THR A 200 5.89 18.15 -9.08
CA THR A 200 7.22 18.60 -9.49
C THR A 200 8.13 18.92 -8.30
N VAL A 201 7.61 19.62 -7.29
CA VAL A 201 8.38 19.94 -6.06
C VAL A 201 8.71 18.68 -5.26
N ALA A 202 7.82 17.70 -5.23
CA ALA A 202 8.07 16.43 -4.56
C ALA A 202 9.07 15.55 -5.32
N LYS A 203 9.02 15.55 -6.66
CA LYS A 203 9.96 14.80 -7.51
C LYS A 203 11.42 15.19 -7.26
N SER A 204 11.68 16.46 -6.96
CA SER A 204 13.03 16.95 -6.64
C SER A 204 13.54 16.57 -5.25
N GLN A 205 12.69 16.01 -4.39
CA GLN A 205 13.12 15.54 -3.08
C GLN A 205 13.67 14.12 -3.24
N GLU A 206 14.84 13.84 -2.66
CA GLU A 206 15.28 12.46 -2.50
C GLU A 206 14.40 11.79 -1.44
N GLY A 207 13.93 10.56 -1.72
CA GLY A 207 13.23 9.77 -0.70
C GLY A 207 14.20 9.37 0.40
N TRP A 208 13.67 8.97 1.56
CA TRP A 208 14.48 8.53 2.69
C TRP A 208 14.51 6.99 2.76
N PRO A 209 15.67 6.35 2.97
CA PRO A 209 15.70 4.95 3.34
C PRO A 209 14.79 4.68 4.56
N LEU A 210 14.05 3.58 4.57
CA LEU A 210 13.02 3.29 5.59
C LEU A 210 13.49 3.51 7.04
N LYS A 211 14.66 2.98 7.40
CA LYS A 211 15.24 3.15 8.75
C LYS A 211 15.54 4.60 9.09
N GLU A 212 15.97 5.39 8.12
CA GLU A 212 16.27 6.81 8.31
C GLU A 212 14.98 7.63 8.41
N PHE A 213 14.00 7.34 7.55
CA PHE A 213 12.67 7.91 7.65
C PHE A 213 12.07 7.71 9.05
N LEU A 214 12.11 6.48 9.58
CA LEU A 214 11.53 6.17 10.89
C LEU A 214 12.21 6.93 12.04
N LYS A 215 13.51 7.22 11.94
CA LYS A 215 14.23 8.06 12.92
C LYS A 215 13.82 9.53 12.82
N ARG A 216 13.59 10.03 11.61
CA ARG A 216 13.29 11.45 11.33
C ARG A 216 11.80 11.75 11.17
N LYS A 217 10.90 10.77 11.34
CA LYS A 217 9.46 10.93 11.08
C LYS A 217 8.84 12.16 11.77
N GLY A 218 9.27 12.48 12.99
CA GLY A 218 8.82 13.67 13.72
C GLY A 218 9.21 15.00 13.06
N GLU A 219 10.41 15.08 12.48
CA GLU A 219 10.89 16.26 11.74
C GLU A 219 10.24 16.35 10.35
N ILE A 220 10.12 15.21 9.66
CA ILE A 220 9.57 15.13 8.30
C ILE A 220 8.10 15.53 8.29
N PHE A 221 7.34 15.14 9.31
CA PHE A 221 5.93 15.47 9.47
C PHE A 221 5.67 16.70 10.35
N ASP A 222 6.71 17.44 10.73
CA ASP A 222 6.53 18.71 11.44
C ASP A 222 5.73 19.69 10.58
N GLU A 223 4.83 20.46 11.18
CA GLU A 223 3.95 21.38 10.44
C GLU A 223 4.71 22.46 9.68
N GLY A 224 5.91 22.85 10.15
CA GLY A 224 6.79 23.80 9.47
C GLY A 224 7.44 23.22 8.20
N SER A 225 7.52 21.88 8.13
CA SER A 225 8.14 21.11 7.04
C SER A 225 7.14 20.59 6.02
N LEU A 226 5.87 21.01 6.07
CA LEU A 226 4.80 20.50 5.19
C LEU A 226 4.10 21.61 4.39
N LEU A 227 3.86 21.34 3.10
CA LEU A 227 2.94 22.10 2.28
C LEU A 227 1.50 21.92 2.79
N ARG A 228 0.80 23.03 3.02
CA ARG A 228 -0.58 23.05 3.53
C ARG A 228 -1.60 22.90 2.39
N PHE A 229 -1.68 21.72 1.81
CA PHE A 229 -2.67 21.40 0.77
C PHE A 229 -3.69 20.37 1.21
N SER A 230 -4.83 20.35 0.52
CA SER A 230 -5.89 19.38 0.80
C SER A 230 -5.45 17.96 0.42
N LYS A 231 -6.12 16.97 1.04
CA LYS A 231 -6.01 15.55 0.68
C LYS A 231 -6.13 15.31 -0.83
N SER A 232 -7.07 15.97 -1.51
CA SER A 232 -7.30 15.77 -2.95
C SER A 232 -6.10 16.20 -3.80
N VAL A 233 -5.49 17.34 -3.48
CA VAL A 233 -4.30 17.83 -4.19
C VAL A 233 -3.10 16.92 -3.93
N ALA A 234 -2.90 16.50 -2.68
CA ALA A 234 -1.82 15.58 -2.29
C ALA A 234 -1.90 14.25 -3.06
N LEU A 235 -3.08 13.62 -3.07
CA LEU A 235 -3.30 12.37 -3.78
C LEU A 235 -3.13 12.53 -5.30
N ALA A 236 -3.73 13.56 -5.90
CA ALA A 236 -3.60 13.81 -7.33
C ALA A 236 -2.13 14.04 -7.74
N ALA A 237 -1.37 14.79 -6.94
CA ALA A 237 0.06 15.01 -7.17
C ALA A 237 0.87 13.71 -7.10
N GLN A 238 0.68 12.93 -6.04
CA GLN A 238 1.35 11.65 -5.81
C GLN A 238 1.12 10.68 -6.97
N PHE A 239 -0.14 10.45 -7.33
CA PHE A 239 -0.47 9.51 -8.39
C PHE A 239 -0.09 10.02 -9.79
N LYS A 240 -0.10 11.33 -10.03
CA LYS A 240 0.41 11.87 -11.29
C LYS A 240 1.91 11.63 -11.46
N LEU A 241 2.68 11.79 -10.39
CA LEU A 241 4.12 11.49 -10.42
C LEU A 241 4.36 10.00 -10.70
N GLN A 242 3.63 9.13 -10.01
CA GLN A 242 3.72 7.68 -10.21
C GLN A 242 3.27 7.24 -11.59
N SER A 243 2.27 7.88 -12.19
CA SER A 243 1.81 7.49 -13.53
C SER A 243 2.86 7.76 -14.61
N VAL A 244 3.68 8.81 -14.43
CA VAL A 244 4.84 9.05 -15.29
C VAL A 244 5.89 7.96 -15.10
N SER A 245 6.19 7.57 -13.86
CA SER A 245 7.10 6.46 -13.57
C SER A 245 6.61 5.13 -14.14
N ALA A 246 5.31 4.85 -14.03
CA ALA A 246 4.68 3.64 -14.58
C ALA A 246 4.78 3.59 -16.11
N PHE A 247 4.57 4.73 -16.78
CA PHE A 247 4.72 4.85 -18.23
C PHE A 247 6.18 4.61 -18.65
N GLN A 248 7.15 5.21 -17.95
CA GLN A 248 8.57 5.01 -18.21
C GLN A 248 9.01 3.56 -17.99
N ALA A 249 8.60 2.95 -16.89
CA ALA A 249 8.86 1.54 -16.57
C ALA A 249 8.22 0.57 -17.59
N SER A 250 7.17 0.99 -18.29
CA SER A 250 6.57 0.21 -19.39
C SER A 250 7.47 0.22 -20.64
N GLY A 251 8.23 1.30 -20.87
CA GLY A 251 9.11 1.48 -22.04
C GLY A 251 10.57 1.05 -21.85
N GLU A 252 11.06 0.97 -20.61
CA GLU A 252 12.46 0.67 -20.30
C GLU A 252 12.68 -0.79 -19.82
N GLY A 253 13.88 -1.33 -20.08
CA GLY A 253 14.33 -2.59 -19.51
C GLY A 253 15.12 -2.33 -18.22
N THR A 254 14.44 -2.25 -17.08
CA THR A 254 15.09 -2.08 -15.77
C THR A 254 15.55 -3.44 -15.20
N SER A 255 16.67 -3.44 -14.46
CA SER A 255 17.20 -4.65 -13.79
C SER A 255 16.35 -5.07 -12.58
N GLN A 256 15.81 -4.09 -11.85
CA GLN A 256 14.82 -4.28 -10.78
C GLN A 256 13.49 -3.63 -11.17
N ALA A 257 12.40 -4.24 -10.72
CA ALA A 257 11.06 -3.71 -10.89
C ALA A 257 10.77 -2.63 -9.82
N LEU A 258 10.05 -1.57 -10.20
CA LEU A 258 9.61 -0.53 -9.26
C LEU A 258 8.28 -0.95 -8.64
N TYR A 259 8.24 -1.06 -7.32
CA TYR A 259 7.04 -1.41 -6.57
C TYR A 259 6.61 -0.20 -5.72
N THR A 260 5.56 0.48 -6.16
CA THR A 260 5.03 1.65 -5.43
C THR A 260 4.01 1.22 -4.40
N VAL A 261 4.23 1.58 -3.12
CA VAL A 261 3.27 1.30 -2.03
C VAL A 261 2.64 2.60 -1.58
N ASN A 262 1.33 2.69 -1.65
CA ASN A 262 0.59 3.91 -1.39
C ASN A 262 -0.21 3.76 -0.11
N PHE A 263 0.08 4.59 0.88
CA PHE A 263 -0.72 4.68 2.09
C PHE A 263 -1.79 5.76 1.93
N LEU A 264 -3.04 5.31 1.98
CA LEU A 264 -4.18 6.04 1.46
C LEU A 264 -5.27 6.18 2.52
N PRO A 265 -6.05 7.26 2.45
CA PRO A 265 -7.28 7.36 3.22
C PRO A 265 -8.30 6.35 2.69
N ASP A 266 -9.10 5.80 3.59
CA ASP A 266 -10.21 4.90 3.28
C ASP A 266 -11.17 5.48 2.22
N MET A 267 -11.56 6.74 2.40
CA MET A 267 -12.49 7.44 1.51
C MET A 267 -11.87 8.65 0.81
N VAL A 268 -12.19 8.75 -0.48
CA VAL A 268 -11.88 9.89 -1.36
C VAL A 268 -13.12 10.27 -2.17
N ALA A 269 -13.16 11.52 -2.64
CA ALA A 269 -14.22 11.96 -3.55
C ALA A 269 -14.05 11.29 -4.92
N ASN A 270 -15.15 10.86 -5.54
CA ASN A 270 -15.16 10.22 -6.87
C ASN A 270 -14.37 11.04 -7.90
N ALA A 271 -14.57 12.36 -7.95
CA ALA A 271 -13.83 13.22 -8.88
C ALA A 271 -12.30 13.16 -8.71
N THR A 272 -11.81 12.98 -7.47
CA THR A 272 -10.37 12.79 -7.21
C THR A 272 -9.91 11.40 -7.67
N TYR A 273 -10.69 10.37 -7.37
CA TYR A 273 -10.42 8.99 -7.79
C TYR A 273 -10.40 8.84 -9.33
N ASP A 274 -11.41 9.39 -10.02
CA ASP A 274 -11.53 9.36 -11.47
C ASP A 274 -10.35 10.07 -12.14
N ALA A 275 -9.95 11.23 -11.62
CA ALA A 275 -8.77 11.95 -12.10
C ALA A 275 -7.49 11.14 -11.93
N ILE A 276 -7.30 10.52 -10.75
CA ILE A 276 -6.15 9.65 -10.45
C ILE A 276 -6.07 8.49 -11.43
N ARG A 277 -7.17 7.75 -11.65
CA ARG A 277 -7.21 6.64 -12.62
C ARG A 277 -6.93 7.13 -14.04
N GLY A 278 -7.47 8.28 -14.42
CA GLY A 278 -7.22 8.91 -15.72
C GLY A 278 -5.73 9.13 -15.98
N PHE A 279 -4.93 9.46 -14.94
CA PHE A 279 -3.49 9.67 -15.10
C PHE A 279 -2.70 8.42 -15.53
N PHE A 280 -3.20 7.21 -15.23
CA PHE A 280 -2.55 5.93 -15.56
C PHE A 280 -2.92 5.40 -16.94
N THR A 281 -3.93 5.96 -17.61
CA THR A 281 -4.37 5.52 -18.94
C THR A 281 -3.22 5.38 -19.95
N PRO A 282 -2.26 6.33 -20.07
CA PRO A 282 -1.13 6.17 -20.98
C PRO A 282 -0.24 4.97 -20.63
N ALA A 283 0.02 4.72 -19.34
CA ALA A 283 0.84 3.61 -18.88
C ALA A 283 0.17 2.26 -19.19
N ASP A 284 -1.14 2.17 -18.92
CA ASP A 284 -1.93 0.97 -19.22
C ASP A 284 -1.94 0.67 -20.73
N MET A 285 -2.07 1.70 -21.56
CA MET A 285 -2.02 1.54 -23.02
C MET A 285 -0.64 1.08 -23.50
N ALA A 286 0.43 1.66 -22.98
CA ALA A 286 1.81 1.26 -23.30
C ALA A 286 2.07 -0.19 -22.90
N LEU A 287 1.61 -0.57 -21.71
CA LEU A 287 1.73 -1.94 -21.22
C LEU A 287 0.95 -2.94 -22.09
N LYS A 288 -0.32 -2.66 -22.39
CA LYS A 288 -1.15 -3.50 -23.26
C LYS A 288 -0.52 -3.68 -24.63
N HIS A 289 0.09 -2.62 -25.18
CA HIS A 289 0.82 -2.70 -26.43
C HIS A 289 2.03 -3.65 -26.32
N LYS A 290 2.86 -3.50 -25.28
CA LYS A 290 4.04 -4.35 -25.03
C LYS A 290 3.68 -5.84 -24.92
N LEU A 291 2.63 -6.16 -24.17
CA LEU A 291 2.14 -7.55 -24.02
C LEU A 291 1.65 -8.12 -25.35
N LYS A 292 0.91 -7.33 -26.14
CA LYS A 292 0.42 -7.75 -27.47
C LYS A 292 1.51 -7.97 -28.50
N THR A 293 2.56 -7.14 -28.49
CA THR A 293 3.67 -7.28 -29.45
C THR A 293 4.63 -8.42 -29.10
N GLY A 294 4.41 -9.11 -27.98
CA GLY A 294 5.27 -10.21 -27.53
C GLY A 294 6.71 -9.75 -27.29
N ASP A 295 6.91 -8.47 -26.99
CA ASP A 295 8.23 -7.92 -26.73
C ASP A 295 8.78 -8.55 -25.45
N LYS A 296 9.69 -9.50 -25.60
CA LYS A 296 10.35 -10.20 -24.50
C LYS A 296 11.41 -9.33 -23.81
N LYS A 297 11.64 -8.09 -24.26
CA LYS A 297 12.59 -7.17 -23.63
C LYS A 297 11.93 -6.47 -22.43
N GLY A 298 12.41 -6.83 -21.25
CA GLY A 298 11.98 -6.26 -19.97
C GLY A 298 11.01 -7.15 -19.20
N ARG A 299 11.03 -7.01 -17.88
CA ARG A 299 10.17 -7.81 -17.01
C ARG A 299 8.70 -7.42 -17.18
N PRO A 300 7.75 -8.37 -17.12
CA PRO A 300 6.34 -8.02 -17.10
C PRO A 300 6.07 -7.15 -15.88
N ASP A 301 6.49 -7.54 -14.69
CA ASP A 301 6.29 -6.80 -13.43
C ASP A 301 7.16 -5.53 -13.27
N SER A 302 7.62 -4.88 -14.35
CA SER A 302 8.52 -3.70 -14.27
C SER A 302 7.97 -2.54 -13.43
N TYR A 303 6.64 -2.47 -13.28
CA TYR A 303 5.95 -1.58 -12.36
C TYR A 303 4.75 -2.28 -11.71
N CYS A 304 4.68 -2.21 -10.38
CA CYS A 304 3.55 -2.67 -9.56
C CYS A 304 3.05 -1.55 -8.65
N LEU A 305 1.75 -1.53 -8.41
CA LEU A 305 1.05 -0.53 -7.61
C LEU A 305 0.32 -1.20 -6.45
N LYS A 306 0.78 -0.98 -5.24
CA LYS A 306 0.08 -1.41 -4.03
C LYS A 306 -0.71 -0.24 -3.44
N LEU A 307 -2.00 -0.46 -3.21
CA LEU A 307 -2.91 0.48 -2.56
C LEU A 307 -3.20 -0.05 -1.14
N VAL A 308 -2.77 0.66 -0.11
CA VAL A 308 -3.08 0.32 1.29
C VAL A 308 -3.96 1.43 1.86
N SER A 309 -5.24 1.14 2.04
CA SER A 309 -6.19 2.11 2.58
C SER A 309 -6.40 1.91 4.07
N PHE A 310 -6.47 3.00 4.83
CA PHE A 310 -6.61 2.96 6.29
C PHE A 310 -7.99 3.45 6.73
N GLY A 311 -8.82 2.53 7.23
CA GLY A 311 -10.09 2.82 7.89
C GLY A 311 -9.88 3.23 9.34
N ALA A 312 -10.49 4.34 9.76
CA ALA A 312 -10.39 4.84 11.13
C ALA A 312 -11.46 4.26 12.09
N ASP A 313 -12.52 3.68 11.54
CA ASP A 313 -13.65 3.12 12.29
C ASP A 313 -13.54 1.60 12.49
N ASP A 314 -14.45 1.01 13.25
CA ASP A 314 -14.55 -0.45 13.51
C ASP A 314 -15.01 -1.27 12.28
N ALA A 315 -14.94 -0.69 11.07
CA ALA A 315 -15.33 -1.37 9.84
C ALA A 315 -14.37 -2.53 9.54
N ALA A 316 -14.95 -3.69 9.20
CA ALA A 316 -14.19 -4.88 8.79
C ALA A 316 -13.66 -4.77 7.34
N GLU A 317 -14.26 -3.89 6.54
CA GLU A 317 -13.92 -3.65 5.14
C GLU A 317 -13.96 -2.13 4.86
N GLY A 318 -13.26 -1.70 3.83
CA GLY A 318 -13.21 -0.31 3.39
C GLY A 318 -12.43 -0.18 2.08
N GLY A 319 -12.20 1.06 1.66
CA GLY A 319 -11.43 1.38 0.46
C GLY A 319 -12.15 0.99 -0.82
N ALA A 320 -13.48 1.06 -0.86
CA ALA A 320 -14.28 0.51 -1.97
C ALA A 320 -13.84 1.03 -3.36
N LEU A 321 -13.49 2.31 -3.49
CA LEU A 321 -12.98 2.85 -4.76
C LEU A 321 -11.58 2.29 -5.09
N TRP A 322 -10.72 2.10 -4.09
CA TRP A 322 -9.40 1.49 -4.29
C TRP A 322 -9.51 0.01 -4.68
N GLN A 323 -10.45 -0.71 -4.07
CA GLN A 323 -10.79 -2.07 -4.45
C GLN A 323 -11.36 -2.13 -5.87
N GLU A 324 -12.15 -1.15 -6.29
CA GLU A 324 -12.65 -1.10 -7.67
C GLU A 324 -11.51 -0.93 -8.69
N TRP A 325 -10.42 -0.24 -8.32
CA TRP A 325 -9.24 -0.14 -9.19
C TRP A 325 -8.49 -1.48 -9.27
N ASP A 326 -8.24 -2.11 -8.14
CA ASP A 326 -7.71 -3.48 -8.06
C ASP A 326 -8.54 -4.46 -8.92
N ASP A 327 -9.85 -4.48 -8.70
CA ASP A 327 -10.80 -5.34 -9.43
C ASP A 327 -10.92 -4.98 -10.93
N ALA A 328 -10.41 -3.83 -11.40
CA ALA A 328 -10.53 -3.42 -12.81
C ALA A 328 -9.56 -4.17 -13.75
N CYS A 329 -8.47 -4.71 -13.23
CA CYS A 329 -7.41 -5.36 -14.02
C CYS A 329 -7.22 -6.80 -13.54
N HIS A 330 -7.83 -7.77 -14.24
CA HIS A 330 -7.67 -9.20 -13.91
C HIS A 330 -6.77 -9.93 -14.90
N GLY A 331 -6.00 -10.91 -14.43
CA GLY A 331 -5.22 -11.84 -15.28
C GLY A 331 -3.71 -11.57 -15.25
N ASP A 332 -3.05 -11.54 -16.41
CA ASP A 332 -1.60 -11.27 -16.52
C ASP A 332 -1.27 -9.75 -16.47
N GLU A 333 -2.31 -8.91 -16.38
CA GLU A 333 -2.26 -7.44 -16.23
C GLU A 333 -2.49 -6.98 -14.78
N ASP A 334 -2.64 -7.94 -13.86
CA ASP A 334 -2.95 -7.78 -12.44
C ASP A 334 -1.72 -7.29 -11.67
N ARG A 335 -1.51 -5.98 -11.70
CA ARG A 335 -0.33 -5.28 -11.14
C ARG A 335 -0.69 -4.21 -10.14
N THR A 336 -1.99 -4.01 -9.95
CA THR A 336 -2.53 -3.17 -8.89
C THR A 336 -3.16 -4.13 -7.89
N ASP A 337 -2.84 -3.98 -6.61
CA ASP A 337 -3.48 -4.76 -5.55
C ASP A 337 -3.91 -3.81 -4.44
N HIS A 338 -5.09 -4.08 -3.85
CA HIS A 338 -5.61 -3.33 -2.75
C HIS A 338 -5.61 -4.13 -1.43
N THR A 339 -5.26 -3.47 -0.34
CA THR A 339 -5.48 -3.99 1.01
C THR A 339 -6.05 -2.90 1.91
N PHE A 340 -7.21 -3.20 2.47
CA PHE A 340 -7.79 -2.40 3.54
C PHE A 340 -7.16 -2.77 4.88
N ILE A 341 -6.78 -1.76 5.65
CA ILE A 341 -6.26 -1.87 7.01
C ILE A 341 -7.20 -1.11 7.95
N ASN A 342 -7.76 -1.82 8.92
CA ASN A 342 -8.43 -1.24 10.06
C ASN A 342 -7.36 -0.68 11.02
N ALA A 343 -7.26 0.64 11.10
CA ALA A 343 -6.24 1.33 11.87
C ALA A 343 -6.33 1.01 13.37
N LYS A 344 -7.54 0.93 13.91
CA LYS A 344 -7.76 0.66 15.34
C LYS A 344 -7.32 -0.75 15.70
N ARG A 345 -7.63 -1.74 14.86
CA ARG A 345 -7.19 -3.12 15.06
C ARG A 345 -5.68 -3.24 14.91
N LEU A 346 -5.09 -2.68 13.86
CA LEU A 346 -3.62 -2.71 13.73
C LEU A 346 -2.91 -2.09 14.95
N LEU A 347 -3.45 -1.01 15.51
CA LEU A 347 -2.85 -0.34 16.66
C LEU A 347 -3.08 -1.05 18.00
N SER A 348 -4.13 -1.86 18.13
CA SER A 348 -4.47 -2.57 19.38
C SER A 348 -4.02 -4.04 19.37
N GLU A 349 -4.16 -4.71 18.24
CA GLU A 349 -3.83 -6.10 17.97
C GLU A 349 -2.45 -6.23 17.29
N GLY A 350 -1.79 -5.14 16.88
CA GLY A 350 -0.50 -5.22 16.21
C GLY A 350 -0.55 -5.92 14.84
N PRO A 351 0.60 -6.06 14.16
CA PRO A 351 0.70 -6.70 12.86
C PRO A 351 0.59 -8.23 12.97
N GLY A 352 -0.21 -8.81 12.08
CA GLY A 352 -0.35 -10.26 11.97
C GLY A 352 0.70 -10.92 11.08
N THR A 353 0.66 -12.24 11.04
CA THR A 353 1.63 -13.11 10.33
C THR A 353 1.70 -12.88 8.81
N MET A 354 0.64 -12.35 8.21
CA MET A 354 0.52 -12.15 6.75
C MET A 354 0.62 -10.69 6.32
N LEU A 355 0.65 -9.74 7.27
CA LEU A 355 0.61 -8.30 6.96
C LEU A 355 1.75 -7.89 6.02
N GLY A 356 2.98 -8.28 6.35
CA GLY A 356 4.16 -8.00 5.54
C GLY A 356 4.03 -8.52 4.11
N GLN A 357 3.68 -9.80 3.93
CA GLN A 357 3.52 -10.38 2.59
C GLN A 357 2.41 -9.69 1.78
N ARG A 358 1.30 -9.33 2.43
CA ARG A 358 0.19 -8.61 1.79
C ARG A 358 0.63 -7.21 1.33
N ILE A 359 1.29 -6.43 2.17
CA ILE A 359 1.69 -5.05 1.81
C ILE A 359 2.85 -5.04 0.81
N ILE A 360 3.84 -5.91 1.01
CA ILE A 360 5.14 -5.82 0.33
C ILE A 360 5.15 -6.58 -1.01
N LEU A 361 4.30 -7.59 -1.19
CA LEU A 361 4.43 -8.51 -2.34
C LEU A 361 3.14 -8.75 -3.12
N ALA A 362 1.96 -8.49 -2.57
CA ALA A 362 0.69 -8.95 -3.17
C ALA A 362 0.48 -8.47 -4.62
N ALA A 363 0.82 -7.21 -4.95
CA ALA A 363 0.68 -6.67 -6.30
C ALA A 363 1.63 -7.31 -7.33
N ALA A 364 2.67 -8.01 -6.89
CA ALA A 364 3.61 -8.72 -7.77
C ALA A 364 3.40 -10.25 -7.73
N MET A 365 2.72 -10.77 -6.70
CA MET A 365 2.58 -12.19 -6.45
C MET A 365 1.10 -12.56 -6.33
N SER A 366 0.49 -12.89 -7.46
CA SER A 366 -0.95 -13.14 -7.59
C SER A 366 -1.55 -14.20 -6.67
N HIS A 367 -0.77 -15.14 -6.12
CA HIS A 367 -1.30 -16.10 -5.12
C HIS A 367 -1.45 -15.49 -3.73
N LEU A 368 -0.65 -14.47 -3.40
CA LEU A 368 -0.80 -13.70 -2.17
C LEU A 368 -2.03 -12.80 -2.25
N ASP A 369 -2.39 -12.34 -3.44
CA ASP A 369 -3.67 -11.70 -3.72
C ASP A 369 -4.85 -12.72 -3.65
N ARG A 370 -4.84 -13.73 -4.53
CA ARG A 370 -5.94 -14.70 -4.80
C ARG A 370 -6.30 -15.68 -3.68
N THR A 371 -5.61 -15.64 -2.54
CA THR A 371 -5.83 -16.58 -1.42
C THR A 371 -7.17 -16.42 -0.69
N SER A 372 -8.15 -15.69 -1.21
CA SER A 372 -9.51 -15.75 -0.64
C SER A 372 -10.67 -15.41 -1.58
N GLY A 373 -10.86 -16.19 -2.65
CA GLY A 373 -12.08 -16.12 -3.47
C GLY A 373 -13.43 -16.27 -2.73
N LYS A 374 -13.47 -16.51 -1.40
CA LYS A 374 -14.70 -16.52 -0.58
C LYS A 374 -14.57 -15.99 0.86
N LYS A 375 -13.43 -15.41 1.26
CA LYS A 375 -13.25 -14.84 2.61
C LYS A 375 -12.28 -13.65 2.53
N ARG A 376 -12.76 -12.49 2.07
CA ARG A 376 -12.10 -11.18 2.20
C ARG A 376 -11.86 -10.74 3.67
N THR A 377 -11.91 -11.69 4.61
CA THR A 377 -11.67 -11.52 6.04
C THR A 377 -10.25 -11.97 6.37
N ASP A 378 -9.36 -10.99 6.56
CA ASP A 378 -8.63 -10.77 7.81
C ASP A 378 -7.65 -11.83 8.37
N ALA A 379 -7.57 -13.04 7.84
CA ALA A 379 -6.82 -14.13 8.48
C ALA A 379 -5.30 -13.89 8.40
N GLY A 380 -4.77 -13.10 9.34
CA GLY A 380 -3.35 -12.83 9.52
C GLY A 380 -2.92 -11.37 9.25
N LEU A 381 -3.84 -10.42 9.03
CA LEU A 381 -3.44 -8.99 8.96
C LEU A 381 -3.13 -8.41 10.34
N TYR A 382 -3.83 -8.88 11.37
CA TYR A 382 -3.66 -8.45 12.76
C TYR A 382 -3.12 -9.59 13.63
N GLY A 383 -2.42 -9.23 14.70
CA GLY A 383 -1.79 -10.14 15.64
C GLY A 383 -2.45 -10.14 17.02
N ASP A 384 -1.69 -10.51 18.04
CA ASP A 384 -2.10 -10.51 19.44
C ASP A 384 -1.61 -9.28 20.23
N GLY A 385 -1.14 -8.25 19.52
CA GLY A 385 -0.54 -7.02 20.07
C GLY A 385 0.95 -7.14 20.35
N THR A 386 1.54 -8.32 20.16
CA THR A 386 2.96 -8.55 20.43
C THR A 386 3.84 -7.76 19.48
N SER A 387 4.73 -6.93 20.03
CA SER A 387 5.81 -6.31 19.27
C SER A 387 6.74 -7.39 18.72
N LEU A 388 7.14 -7.28 17.45
CA LEU A 388 8.00 -8.27 16.86
C LEU A 388 9.43 -8.06 17.34
N ASP A 389 9.99 -9.08 17.95
CA ASP A 389 11.37 -9.07 18.42
C ASP A 389 12.16 -10.23 17.80
N PHE A 390 13.32 -9.88 17.27
CA PHE A 390 14.18 -10.82 16.56
C PHE A 390 14.82 -11.86 17.50
N ALA A 391 15.11 -11.48 18.75
CA ALA A 391 15.60 -12.41 19.75
C ALA A 391 14.49 -13.37 20.19
N ASP A 392 13.26 -12.90 20.37
CA ASP A 392 12.10 -13.74 20.69
C ASP A 392 11.82 -14.77 19.60
N TRP A 393 12.02 -14.42 18.33
CA TRP A 393 11.96 -15.38 17.23
C TRP A 393 13.07 -16.42 17.32
N LYS A 394 14.33 -15.99 17.44
CA LYS A 394 15.49 -16.91 17.51
C LYS A 394 15.44 -17.82 18.75
N ASN A 395 14.84 -17.35 19.83
CA ASN A 395 14.77 -18.06 21.10
C ASN A 395 13.41 -18.71 21.36
N CYS A 396 12.57 -18.85 20.34
CA CYS A 396 11.25 -19.46 20.47
C CYS A 396 11.36 -20.90 21.00
N LEU A 397 10.90 -21.11 22.26
CA LEU A 397 11.01 -22.39 22.95
C LEU A 397 10.27 -23.52 22.22
N ALA A 398 9.15 -23.22 21.57
CA ALA A 398 8.43 -24.18 20.73
C ALA A 398 9.30 -24.72 19.58
N CYS A 399 10.06 -23.84 18.91
CA CYS A 399 11.00 -24.23 17.85
C CYS A 399 12.17 -25.04 18.40
N GLN A 400 12.78 -24.58 19.51
CA GLN A 400 13.91 -25.27 20.14
C GLN A 400 13.53 -26.69 20.60
N ASN A 401 12.35 -26.85 21.20
CA ASN A 401 11.84 -28.14 21.62
C ASN A 401 11.55 -29.07 20.43
N TYR A 402 11.01 -28.53 19.32
CA TYR A 402 10.79 -29.31 18.10
C TYR A 402 12.10 -29.80 17.48
N GLU A 403 13.12 -28.94 17.39
CA GLU A 403 14.45 -29.32 16.88
C GLU A 403 15.16 -30.33 17.77
N ALA A 404 15.04 -30.21 19.09
CA ALA A 404 15.57 -31.17 20.04
C ALA A 404 14.89 -32.55 19.92
N VAL A 405 13.56 -32.59 19.74
CA VAL A 405 12.82 -33.84 19.47
C VAL A 405 13.21 -34.44 18.12
N ARG A 406 13.37 -33.63 17.07
CA ARG A 406 13.78 -34.11 15.75
C ARG A 406 15.20 -34.67 15.76
N SER A 407 16.13 -33.98 16.43
CA SER A 407 17.54 -34.40 16.56
C SER A 407 17.70 -35.67 17.40
N SER A 408 16.88 -35.83 18.46
CA SER A 408 16.87 -37.05 19.29
C SER A 408 16.16 -38.24 18.62
N SER A 409 15.24 -37.99 17.67
CA SER A 409 14.59 -39.03 16.87
C SER A 409 15.43 -39.54 15.70
N GLY A 410 16.55 -38.88 15.38
CA GLY A 410 17.54 -39.30 14.39
C GLY A 410 18.37 -40.50 14.86
N LYS A 411 17.75 -41.69 14.99
CA LYS A 411 18.53 -42.94 15.04
C LYS A 411 19.21 -43.14 13.68
N PRO A 412 20.51 -43.48 13.63
CA PRO A 412 21.14 -43.87 12.38
C PRO A 412 20.44 -45.14 11.89
N ARG A 413 19.86 -45.09 10.69
CA ARG A 413 19.50 -46.32 9.96
C ARG A 413 20.80 -47.03 9.63
N LYS A 414 21.11 -48.07 10.38
CA LYS A 414 22.08 -49.10 9.99
C LYS A 414 21.51 -49.93 8.86
#